data_AF-A0A2U8FFY0-F1
#
_entry.id   AF-A0A2U8FFY0-F1
#
_cell.length_a   1.000
_cell.length_b   1.000
_cell.length_c   1.000
_cell.angle_alpha   90.00
_cell.angle_beta   90.00
_cell.angle_gamma   90.00
#
_symmetry.space_group_name_H-M   'P 1'
#
loop_
_entity.id
_entity.type
_entity.pdbx_description
1 polymer ?
#
loop_
_entity_poly.entity_id
_entity_poly.type
_entity_poly.pdbx_seq_one_letter_code
_entity_poly.pdbx_strand_id
1 'polypeptide(L)'
;MQKEKRGIYNVTFNEKKSTPLDTDLEAIENAIIDYVVHYVKGWHNTKRDKGRGAEHIKLHLEPDSKGQITLEELLNLGNSIREYLKVFKEPYLEDINKNGKVYEWENDEGVRFRIATDKIKREGLIPPLSPSDEIIITFYSDRNLNKQMEFKNPKVTEYYAKQTPQKDKSFFQEKMQDFTINKSIKNKDLER
;
A
#
# COMPACT_ATOMS: atom_id res chain seq x y z
N MET A 1 -31.39 -26.84 -21.67
CA MET A 1 -30.06 -26.99 -21.02
C MET A 1 -29.59 -25.62 -20.55
N GLN A 2 -29.61 -25.37 -19.25
CA GLN A 2 -28.85 -24.30 -18.62
C GLN A 2 -28.07 -24.94 -17.47
N LYS A 3 -26.75 -24.79 -17.50
CA LYS A 3 -25.85 -25.29 -16.45
C LYS A 3 -25.88 -24.31 -15.29
N GLU A 4 -26.31 -24.76 -14.12
CA GLU A 4 -26.15 -24.00 -12.88
C GLU A 4 -24.66 -23.92 -12.51
N LYS A 5 -24.17 -22.68 -12.32
CA LYS A 5 -22.85 -22.41 -11.77
C LYS A 5 -22.86 -22.78 -10.28
N ARG A 6 -22.05 -23.77 -9.89
CA ARG A 6 -21.77 -24.08 -8.49
C ARG A 6 -20.80 -23.04 -7.92
N GLY A 7 -21.34 -21.95 -7.38
CA GLY A 7 -20.61 -21.08 -6.46
C GLY A 7 -20.63 -21.70 -5.06
N ILE A 8 -19.45 -21.98 -4.51
CA ILE A 8 -19.25 -22.57 -3.18
C ILE A 8 -19.41 -21.48 -2.12
N TYR A 9 -20.57 -20.82 -2.02
CA TYR A 9 -20.84 -19.86 -0.93
C TYR A 9 -22.33 -19.85 -0.63
N ASN A 10 -22.88 -20.97 -0.17
CA ASN A 10 -24.24 -20.98 0.35
C ASN A 10 -24.47 -22.09 1.38
N VAL A 11 -23.73 -22.01 2.49
CA VAL A 11 -23.99 -22.59 3.82
C VAL A 11 -22.96 -21.88 4.71
N THR A 12 -23.27 -21.09 5.74
CA THR A 12 -24.15 -21.39 6.87
C THR A 12 -24.38 -20.07 7.64
N PHE A 13 -25.34 -19.23 7.22
CA PHE A 13 -26.01 -18.34 8.17
C PHE A 13 -27.03 -19.20 8.92
N ASN A 14 -26.55 -19.89 9.95
CA ASN A 14 -27.42 -20.61 10.87
C ASN A 14 -27.55 -19.79 12.15
N GLU A 15 -28.79 -19.39 12.45
CA GLU A 15 -29.20 -18.50 13.53
C GLU A 15 -29.03 -19.15 14.93
N LYS A 16 -27.80 -19.37 15.36
CA LYS A 16 -27.48 -19.65 16.77
C LYS A 16 -26.49 -18.63 17.28
N LYS A 17 -26.95 -17.80 18.22
CA LYS A 17 -26.13 -16.86 18.99
C LYS A 17 -24.92 -17.58 19.60
N SER A 18 -23.72 -17.23 19.15
CA SER A 18 -22.56 -17.16 20.03
C SER A 18 -21.82 -15.85 19.74
N THR A 19 -21.48 -15.13 20.80
CA THR A 19 -20.57 -13.98 20.76
C THR A 19 -19.16 -14.50 21.03
N PRO A 20 -18.40 -14.90 19.97
CA PRO A 20 -16.94 -14.79 19.97
C PRO A 20 -16.35 -14.40 18.58
N LEU A 21 -17.07 -13.61 17.78
CA LEU A 21 -16.66 -13.30 16.39
C LEU A 21 -15.36 -12.49 16.29
N ASP A 22 -15.09 -11.57 17.21
CA ASP A 22 -13.90 -10.69 17.12
C ASP A 22 -12.59 -11.42 17.44
N THR A 23 -12.56 -12.28 18.47
CA THR A 23 -11.34 -13.00 18.87
C THR A 23 -10.94 -14.05 17.84
N ASP A 24 -11.92 -14.71 17.23
CA ASP A 24 -11.67 -15.71 16.20
C ASP A 24 -11.19 -15.05 14.90
N LEU A 25 -11.75 -13.88 14.54
CA LEU A 25 -11.30 -13.11 13.38
C LEU A 25 -9.87 -12.57 13.59
N GLU A 26 -9.58 -12.01 14.77
CA GLU A 26 -8.25 -11.53 15.13
C GLU A 26 -7.21 -12.67 15.09
N ALA A 27 -7.56 -13.86 15.58
CA ALA A 27 -6.68 -15.03 15.51
C ALA A 27 -6.39 -15.46 14.07
N ILE A 28 -7.40 -15.41 13.19
CA ILE A 28 -7.26 -15.72 11.76
C ILE A 28 -6.39 -14.66 11.07
N GLU A 29 -6.64 -13.37 11.33
CA GLU A 29 -5.84 -12.28 10.77
C GLU A 29 -4.38 -12.36 11.20
N ASN A 30 -4.13 -12.59 12.49
CA ASN A 30 -2.77 -12.81 13.01
C ASN A 30 -2.08 -14.00 12.36
N ALA A 31 -2.80 -15.12 12.15
CA ALA A 31 -2.24 -16.29 11.46
C ALA A 31 -1.91 -16.00 9.98
N ILE A 32 -2.76 -15.24 9.29
CA ILE A 32 -2.52 -14.81 7.90
C ILE A 32 -1.33 -13.85 7.84
N ILE A 33 -1.27 -12.86 8.74
CA ILE A 33 -0.16 -11.91 8.84
C ILE A 33 1.14 -12.68 9.07
N ASP A 34 1.19 -13.54 10.09
CA ASP A 34 2.39 -14.31 10.39
C ASP A 34 2.78 -15.20 9.21
N TYR A 35 1.82 -15.83 8.51
CA TYR A 35 2.09 -16.57 7.28
C TYR A 35 2.68 -15.65 6.20
N VAL A 36 1.99 -14.60 5.78
CA VAL A 36 2.42 -13.70 4.70
C VAL A 36 3.78 -13.07 5.02
N VAL A 37 3.95 -12.55 6.24
CA VAL A 37 5.20 -11.98 6.76
C VAL A 37 6.31 -13.03 6.77
N HIS A 38 6.04 -14.28 7.17
CA HIS A 38 7.03 -15.36 7.13
C HIS A 38 7.49 -15.68 5.70
N TYR A 39 6.56 -15.68 4.73
CA TYR A 39 6.89 -15.95 3.31
C TYR A 39 7.57 -14.77 2.63
N VAL A 40 7.29 -13.54 3.07
CA VAL A 40 8.09 -12.35 2.76
C VAL A 40 9.37 -12.42 3.58
N LYS A 41 10.29 -13.33 3.19
CA LYS A 41 11.60 -13.55 3.84
C LYS A 41 12.21 -12.19 4.22
N GLY A 42 12.22 -11.85 5.50
CA GLY A 42 12.90 -10.66 6.00
C GLY A 42 14.35 -10.97 6.40
N TRP A 43 15.27 -10.03 6.24
CA TRP A 43 16.59 -10.17 6.84
C TRP A 43 16.56 -9.68 8.27
N HIS A 44 16.95 -10.53 9.22
CA HIS A 44 17.29 -10.14 10.57
C HIS A 44 18.60 -10.70 11.06
N ASN A 45 19.50 -9.81 11.45
CA ASN A 45 20.74 -10.11 12.14
C ASN A 45 20.52 -9.94 13.64
N THR A 46 20.18 -11.06 14.29
CA THR A 46 19.95 -11.14 15.74
C THR A 46 21.15 -10.69 16.57
N LYS A 47 22.38 -10.88 16.07
CA LYS A 47 23.62 -10.50 16.79
C LYS A 47 23.85 -8.99 16.80
N ARG A 48 23.35 -8.27 15.80
CA ARG A 48 23.54 -6.81 15.68
C ARG A 48 22.24 -6.03 15.91
N ASP A 49 21.14 -6.71 16.24
CA ASP A 49 19.75 -6.20 16.21
C ASP A 49 19.51 -5.32 14.98
N LYS A 50 19.87 -5.85 13.80
CA LYS A 50 19.86 -5.09 12.54
C LYS A 50 19.10 -5.81 11.46
N GLY A 51 18.35 -5.02 10.70
CA GLY A 51 17.38 -5.49 9.72
C GLY A 51 16.26 -6.19 10.44
N ARG A 52 15.12 -5.57 10.64
CA ARG A 52 13.98 -6.29 11.23
C ARG A 52 13.08 -6.81 10.11
N GLY A 53 13.62 -7.23 8.96
CA GLY A 53 12.89 -7.35 7.68
C GLY A 53 11.36 -7.54 7.78
N ALA A 54 10.92 -8.76 8.06
CA ALA A 54 9.50 -9.13 8.13
C ALA A 54 8.82 -8.53 9.39
N GLU A 55 9.55 -8.42 10.49
CA GLU A 55 9.11 -7.74 11.72
C GLU A 55 8.83 -6.23 11.47
N HIS A 56 9.53 -5.58 10.55
CA HIS A 56 9.32 -4.19 10.18
C HIS A 56 8.01 -4.01 9.42
N ILE A 57 7.60 -5.00 8.62
CA ILE A 57 6.27 -5.02 8.00
C ILE A 57 5.20 -5.18 9.08
N LYS A 58 5.42 -6.08 10.06
CA LYS A 58 4.51 -6.30 11.19
C LYS A 58 4.27 -5.01 11.98
N LEU A 59 5.31 -4.21 12.23
CA LEU A 59 5.18 -2.90 12.88
C LEU A 59 4.24 -1.94 12.12
N HIS A 60 4.21 -2.00 10.79
CA HIS A 60 3.32 -1.16 9.98
C HIS A 60 1.90 -1.73 9.85
N LEU A 61 1.67 -2.98 10.23
CA LEU A 61 0.31 -3.54 10.29
C LEU A 61 -0.40 -3.19 11.60
N GLU A 62 0.34 -2.75 12.62
CA GLU A 62 -0.24 -2.31 13.89
C GLU A 62 -1.12 -1.05 13.66
N PRO A 63 -2.32 -1.00 14.29
CA PRO A 63 -3.17 0.19 14.25
C PRO A 63 -2.42 1.44 14.72
N ASP A 64 -2.65 2.56 14.04
CA ASP A 64 -2.05 3.87 14.36
C ASP A 64 -0.51 3.95 14.31
N SER A 65 0.15 2.90 13.80
CA SER A 65 1.60 2.87 13.64
C SER A 65 2.09 3.87 12.60
N LYS A 66 3.31 4.38 12.77
CA LYS A 66 3.94 5.24 11.77
C LYS A 66 4.19 4.44 10.49
N GLY A 67 3.69 4.92 9.37
CA GLY A 67 3.78 4.25 8.08
C GLY A 67 2.81 3.08 7.90
N GLN A 68 1.66 3.15 8.59
CA GLN A 68 0.67 2.08 8.65
C GLN A 68 0.22 1.59 7.26
N ILE A 69 0.18 0.27 7.08
CA ILE A 69 -0.40 -0.42 5.94
C ILE A 69 -1.54 -1.33 6.42
N THR A 70 -2.47 -1.64 5.53
CA THR A 70 -3.52 -2.62 5.81
C THR A 70 -3.10 -4.03 5.38
N LEU A 71 -3.76 -5.06 5.92
CA LEU A 71 -3.57 -6.44 5.46
C LEU A 71 -3.89 -6.59 3.98
N GLU A 72 -4.93 -5.91 3.49
CA GLU A 72 -5.31 -5.91 2.07
C GLU A 72 -4.18 -5.33 1.19
N GLU A 73 -3.57 -4.22 1.60
CA GLU A 73 -2.44 -3.61 0.88
C GLU A 73 -1.22 -4.55 0.81
N LEU A 74 -0.95 -5.27 1.91
CA LEU A 74 0.12 -6.27 1.95
C LEU A 74 -0.18 -7.46 1.03
N LEU A 75 -1.42 -7.96 1.04
CA LEU A 75 -1.83 -9.07 0.16
C LEU A 75 -1.84 -8.64 -1.32
N ASN A 76 -2.11 -7.37 -1.60
CA ASN A 76 -2.16 -6.82 -2.94
C ASN A 76 -0.79 -6.34 -3.47
N LEU A 77 0.28 -6.47 -2.67
CA LEU A 77 1.62 -5.95 -2.97
C LEU A 77 2.14 -6.37 -4.35
N GLY A 78 1.89 -7.62 -4.74
CA GLY A 78 2.32 -8.16 -6.03
C GLY A 78 1.66 -7.44 -7.23
N ASN A 79 0.40 -7.00 -7.10
CA ASN A 79 -0.26 -6.20 -8.13
C ASN A 79 0.34 -4.78 -8.17
N SER A 80 0.54 -4.15 -7.02
CA SER A 80 1.14 -2.82 -6.93
C SER A 80 2.52 -2.76 -7.57
N ILE A 81 3.38 -3.76 -7.33
CA ILE A 81 4.70 -3.85 -7.98
C ILE A 81 4.57 -4.04 -9.50
N ARG A 82 3.62 -4.84 -9.98
CA ARG A 82 3.38 -5.03 -11.41
C ARG A 82 2.92 -3.74 -12.09
N GLU A 83 2.00 -2.99 -11.48
CA GLU A 83 1.56 -1.70 -12.02
C GLU A 83 2.71 -0.68 -12.06
N TYR A 84 3.51 -0.61 -10.98
CA TYR A 84 4.73 0.20 -10.97
C TYR A 84 5.65 -0.16 -12.14
N LEU A 85 5.94 -1.45 -12.35
CA LEU A 85 6.85 -1.91 -13.41
C LEU A 85 6.27 -1.69 -14.81
N LYS A 86 4.96 -1.65 -15.00
CA LYS A 86 4.36 -1.27 -16.30
C LYS A 86 4.72 0.16 -16.68
N VAL A 87 4.71 1.08 -15.72
CA VAL A 87 5.01 2.51 -15.92
C VAL A 87 6.52 2.76 -15.98
N PHE A 88 7.27 2.33 -14.97
CA PHE A 88 8.67 2.71 -14.79
C PHE A 88 9.69 1.71 -15.34
N LYS A 89 9.24 0.51 -15.73
CA LYS A 89 10.02 -0.62 -16.29
C LYS A 89 11.02 -1.27 -15.33
N GLU A 90 11.66 -0.47 -14.47
CA GLU A 90 12.67 -0.89 -13.52
C GLU A 90 12.45 -0.22 -12.16
N PRO A 91 12.85 -0.87 -11.06
CA PRO A 91 12.86 -0.24 -9.75
C PRO A 91 13.92 0.86 -9.66
N TYR A 92 13.75 1.73 -8.66
CA TYR A 92 14.76 2.71 -8.33
C TYR A 92 15.90 2.06 -7.55
N LEU A 93 17.13 2.29 -7.99
CA LEU A 93 18.33 1.88 -7.26
C LEU A 93 18.83 3.09 -6.46
N GLU A 94 18.67 3.04 -5.14
CA GLU A 94 19.06 4.16 -4.26
C GLU A 94 20.58 4.40 -4.26
N ASP A 95 21.37 3.36 -4.51
CA ASP A 95 22.82 3.44 -4.66
C ASP A 95 23.22 2.42 -5.73
N ILE A 96 23.83 2.89 -6.82
CA ILE A 96 24.23 2.07 -7.98
C ILE A 96 25.21 0.95 -7.57
N ASN A 97 25.96 1.15 -6.48
CA ASN A 97 26.90 0.17 -5.95
C ASN A 97 26.25 -0.83 -4.97
N LYS A 98 24.97 -0.63 -4.63
CA LYS A 98 24.18 -1.52 -3.77
C LYS A 98 23.13 -2.23 -4.59
N ASN A 99 22.65 -3.35 -4.04
CA ASN A 99 21.59 -4.14 -4.65
C ASN A 99 20.19 -3.69 -4.19
N GLY A 100 20.12 -2.64 -3.36
CA GLY A 100 18.88 -2.15 -2.77
C GLY A 100 17.98 -1.57 -3.84
N LYS A 101 16.75 -2.09 -3.94
CA LYS A 101 15.76 -1.60 -4.88
C LYS A 101 14.58 -0.99 -4.15
N VAL A 102 14.03 0.06 -4.74
CA VAL A 102 12.95 0.84 -4.17
C VAL A 102 11.82 0.91 -5.18
N TYR A 103 10.61 0.65 -4.68
CA TYR A 103 9.36 0.78 -5.43
C TYR A 103 8.49 1.78 -4.68
N GLU A 104 7.93 2.73 -5.41
CA GLU A 104 7.17 3.83 -4.84
C GLU A 104 5.97 4.17 -5.70
N TRP A 105 4.82 4.35 -5.07
CA TRP A 105 3.60 4.75 -5.78
C TRP A 105 2.68 5.54 -4.86
N GLU A 106 1.73 6.24 -5.48
CA GLU A 106 0.58 6.88 -4.82
C GLU A 106 -0.69 6.11 -5.24
N ASN A 107 -1.60 5.87 -4.30
CA ASN A 107 -2.93 5.34 -4.61
C ASN A 107 -3.92 6.48 -4.95
N ASP A 108 -5.14 6.13 -5.30
CA ASP A 108 -6.18 7.09 -5.69
C ASP A 108 -6.62 8.03 -4.53
N GLU A 109 -6.33 7.64 -3.29
CA GLU A 109 -6.59 8.43 -2.08
C GLU A 109 -5.47 9.43 -1.78
N GLY A 110 -4.38 9.42 -2.54
CA GLY A 110 -3.20 10.25 -2.30
C GLY A 110 -2.24 9.71 -1.24
N VAL A 111 -2.44 8.48 -0.78
CA VAL A 111 -1.53 7.78 0.15
C VAL A 111 -0.34 7.28 -0.63
N ARG A 112 0.86 7.56 -0.13
CA ARG A 112 2.11 7.16 -0.77
C ARG A 112 2.70 5.93 -0.09
N PHE A 113 3.17 5.00 -0.89
CA PHE A 113 3.72 3.74 -0.45
C PHE A 113 5.16 3.58 -0.89
N ARG A 114 5.97 2.92 -0.06
CA ARG A 114 7.34 2.57 -0.38
C ARG A 114 7.63 1.13 0.04
N ILE A 115 8.24 0.39 -0.88
CA ILE A 115 8.89 -0.89 -0.61
C ILE A 115 10.38 -0.70 -0.80
N ALA A 116 11.16 -1.22 0.14
CA ALA A 116 12.59 -1.40 -0.06
C ALA A 116 12.92 -2.90 -0.08
N THR A 117 13.64 -3.34 -1.10
CA THR A 117 14.17 -4.68 -1.23
C THR A 117 15.69 -4.64 -1.22
N ASP A 118 16.33 -5.75 -0.86
CA ASP A 118 17.77 -5.92 -1.00
C ASP A 118 18.11 -7.38 -1.31
N LYS A 119 19.32 -7.64 -1.80
CA LYS A 119 19.86 -8.99 -1.92
C LYS A 119 20.63 -9.34 -0.64
N ILE A 120 20.23 -10.41 0.05
CA ILE A 120 21.01 -10.87 1.19
C ILE A 120 22.34 -11.46 0.68
N LYS A 121 23.47 -10.92 1.16
CA LYS A 121 24.71 -11.70 1.25
C LYS A 121 24.70 -12.41 2.61
N ARG A 122 24.27 -13.67 2.69
CA ARG A 122 24.30 -14.42 3.96
C ARG A 122 25.74 -14.82 4.27
N GLU A 123 26.27 -14.39 5.41
CA GLU A 123 27.37 -15.11 6.09
C GLU A 123 26.73 -16.18 6.99
N GLY A 124 26.70 -17.44 6.56
CA GLY A 124 26.12 -18.56 7.33
C GLY A 124 26.26 -19.92 6.65
N LEU A 125 26.20 -21.01 7.46
CA LEU A 125 26.49 -22.41 7.07
C LEU A 125 25.44 -23.09 6.17
N ILE A 126 24.32 -22.44 5.86
CA ILE A 126 23.28 -22.98 4.98
C ILE A 126 23.39 -22.25 3.64
N PRO A 127 23.76 -22.94 2.53
CA PRO A 127 23.79 -22.31 1.22
C PRO A 127 22.38 -21.81 0.88
N PRO A 128 22.25 -20.63 0.25
CA PRO A 128 20.94 -20.11 -0.11
C PRO A 128 20.26 -21.09 -1.07
N LEU A 129 18.94 -21.29 -0.92
CA LEU A 129 18.15 -22.06 -1.89
C LEU A 129 18.21 -21.44 -3.30
N SER A 130 18.58 -20.15 -3.42
CA SER A 130 19.06 -19.57 -4.66
C SER A 130 20.02 -18.39 -4.42
N PRO A 131 21.12 -18.24 -5.18
CA PRO A 131 22.05 -17.10 -5.10
C PRO A 131 21.44 -15.75 -5.56
N SER A 132 20.12 -15.68 -5.70
CA SER A 132 19.35 -14.58 -6.30
C SER A 132 18.18 -14.09 -5.42
N ASP A 133 18.04 -14.58 -4.19
CA ASP A 133 16.89 -14.30 -3.32
C ASP A 133 16.87 -12.82 -2.89
N GLU A 134 16.26 -11.99 -3.71
CA GLU A 134 15.85 -10.64 -3.36
C GLU A 134 14.77 -10.70 -2.30
N ILE A 135 14.92 -9.91 -1.24
CA ILE A 135 14.02 -9.90 -0.09
C ILE A 135 13.43 -8.52 0.14
N ILE A 136 12.22 -8.47 0.68
CA ILE A 136 11.64 -7.23 1.17
C ILE A 136 12.22 -6.92 2.55
N ILE A 137 12.76 -5.72 2.68
CA ILE A 137 13.30 -5.17 3.93
C ILE A 137 12.22 -4.41 4.69
N THR A 138 11.36 -3.67 3.99
CA THR A 138 10.24 -2.94 4.55
C THR A 138 9.19 -2.63 3.49
N PHE A 139 7.94 -2.53 3.93
CA PHE A 139 6.81 -2.00 3.18
C PHE A 139 6.00 -1.10 4.12
N TYR A 140 5.81 0.15 3.74
CA TYR A 140 5.12 1.15 4.56
C TYR A 140 4.44 2.22 3.70
N SER A 141 3.47 2.91 4.29
CA SER A 141 2.82 4.08 3.69
C SER A 141 3.29 5.39 4.33
N ASP A 142 2.74 6.53 3.93
CA ASP A 142 2.94 7.80 4.61
C ASP A 142 1.88 8.13 5.67
N ARG A 143 0.97 7.20 5.96
CA ARG A 143 0.00 7.32 7.05
C ARG A 143 0.73 7.47 8.39
N ASN A 144 0.17 8.31 9.26
CA ASN A 144 0.65 8.57 10.61
C ASN A 144 2.11 9.10 10.67
N LEU A 145 2.66 9.57 9.54
CA LEU A 145 3.92 10.31 9.52
C LEU A 145 3.68 11.80 9.79
N ASN A 146 4.66 12.47 10.38
CA ASN A 146 4.57 13.92 10.65
C ASN A 146 4.54 14.77 9.37
N LYS A 147 4.97 14.20 8.24
CA LYS A 147 5.02 14.83 6.92
C LYS A 147 4.69 13.78 5.86
N GLN A 148 4.05 14.23 4.78
CA GLN A 148 3.83 13.39 3.60
C GLN A 148 5.17 12.86 3.09
N MET A 149 5.20 11.61 2.64
CA MET A 149 6.44 11.00 2.15
C MET A 149 6.83 11.62 0.80
N GLU A 150 8.10 12.00 0.69
CA GLU A 150 8.69 12.40 -0.58
C GLU A 150 9.23 11.16 -1.30
N PHE A 151 8.96 11.03 -2.60
CA PHE A 151 9.48 9.94 -3.41
C PHE A 151 11.00 10.07 -3.58
N LYS A 152 11.71 8.95 -3.46
CA LYS A 152 13.15 8.88 -3.73
C LYS A 152 13.43 8.87 -5.23
N ASN A 153 12.58 8.20 -6.01
CA ASN A 153 12.72 8.14 -7.46
C ASN A 153 12.19 9.42 -8.12
N PRO A 154 13.05 10.25 -8.76
CA PRO A 154 12.61 11.49 -9.41
C PRO A 154 11.58 11.24 -10.52
N LYS A 155 11.67 10.10 -11.21
CA LYS A 155 10.70 9.72 -12.25
C LYS A 155 9.29 9.53 -11.68
N VAL A 156 9.20 9.00 -10.46
CA VAL A 156 7.92 8.82 -9.75
C VAL A 156 7.37 10.19 -9.36
N THR A 157 8.20 11.06 -8.80
CA THR A 157 7.83 12.46 -8.51
C THR A 157 7.26 13.17 -9.73
N GLU A 158 7.95 13.11 -10.87
CA GLU A 158 7.48 13.72 -12.12
C GLU A 158 6.18 13.11 -12.63
N TYR A 159 6.03 11.79 -12.53
CA TYR A 159 4.84 11.08 -13.00
C TYR A 159 3.59 11.50 -12.22
N TYR A 160 3.67 11.58 -10.90
CA TYR A 160 2.54 12.00 -10.07
C TYR A 160 2.29 13.50 -10.11
N ALA A 161 3.33 14.33 -10.30
CA ALA A 161 3.18 15.77 -10.52
C ALA A 161 2.42 16.10 -11.83
N LYS A 162 2.56 15.26 -12.86
CA LYS A 162 1.83 15.40 -14.14
C LYS A 162 0.39 14.88 -14.06
N GLN A 163 0.15 13.91 -13.18
CA GLN A 163 -1.16 13.28 -13.01
C GLN A 163 -2.04 13.95 -11.99
N THR A 164 -1.47 14.72 -11.06
CA THR A 164 -2.28 15.73 -10.38
C THR A 164 -2.79 16.60 -11.51
N PRO A 165 -4.10 16.58 -11.84
CA PRO A 165 -4.62 17.71 -12.56
C PRO A 165 -4.26 18.90 -11.67
N GLN A 166 -4.21 20.07 -12.27
CA GLN A 166 -4.80 21.21 -11.62
C GLN A 166 -6.05 20.78 -10.80
N LYS A 167 -5.89 20.34 -9.54
CA LYS A 167 -6.82 20.61 -8.43
C LYS A 167 -6.71 22.12 -8.21
N ASP A 168 -6.87 22.86 -9.30
CA ASP A 168 -6.77 24.28 -9.31
C ASP A 168 -8.01 24.73 -8.57
N LYS A 169 -7.74 25.62 -7.64
CA LYS A 169 -8.73 26.54 -7.12
C LYS A 169 -9.60 27.14 -8.25
N SER A 170 -9.16 27.13 -9.53
CA SER A 170 -9.94 27.53 -10.70
C SER A 170 -11.24 26.73 -10.88
N PHE A 171 -11.27 25.40 -10.82
CA PHE A 171 -12.51 24.64 -11.03
C PHE A 171 -13.54 24.91 -9.92
N PHE A 172 -13.07 25.03 -8.67
CA PHE A 172 -13.93 25.40 -7.54
C PHE A 172 -14.33 26.88 -7.58
N GLN A 173 -13.47 27.80 -8.03
CA GLN A 173 -13.77 29.22 -8.19
C GLN A 173 -14.75 29.47 -9.33
N GLU A 174 -14.60 28.77 -10.46
CA GLU A 174 -15.49 28.83 -11.62
C GLU A 174 -16.87 28.29 -11.26
N LYS A 175 -16.94 27.13 -10.60
CA LYS A 175 -18.21 26.59 -10.05
C LYS A 175 -18.86 27.51 -9.02
N MET A 176 -18.07 28.18 -8.17
CA MET A 176 -18.60 29.14 -7.18
C MET A 176 -19.09 30.43 -7.84
N GLN A 177 -18.43 30.91 -8.89
CA GLN A 177 -18.89 32.06 -9.68
C GLN A 177 -20.18 31.73 -10.42
N ASP A 178 -20.26 30.58 -11.08
CA ASP A 178 -21.47 30.12 -11.76
C ASP A 178 -22.65 29.96 -10.80
N PHE A 179 -22.40 29.44 -9.59
CA PHE A 179 -23.43 29.31 -8.57
C PHE A 179 -23.92 30.68 -8.07
N THR A 180 -23.00 31.65 -7.91
CA THR A 180 -23.32 33.01 -7.46
C THR A 180 -24.09 33.80 -8.53
N ILE A 181 -23.71 33.66 -9.80
CA ILE A 181 -24.40 34.29 -10.95
C ILE A 181 -25.82 33.74 -11.08
N ASN A 182 -26.00 32.42 -11.03
CA ASN A 182 -27.32 31.79 -11.17
C ASN A 182 -28.28 32.13 -10.02
N LYS A 183 -27.77 32.30 -8.79
CA LYS A 183 -28.57 32.76 -7.65
C LYS A 183 -29.03 34.22 -7.82
N SER A 184 -28.16 35.08 -8.35
CA SER A 184 -28.49 36.49 -8.63
C SER A 184 -29.59 36.63 -9.70
N ILE A 185 -29.51 35.85 -10.77
CA ILE A 185 -30.52 35.86 -11.85
C ILE A 185 -31.88 35.39 -11.31
N LYS A 186 -31.91 34.26 -10.59
CA LYS A 186 -33.16 33.73 -10.00
C LYS A 186 -33.87 34.71 -9.06
N ASN A 187 -33.11 35.47 -8.27
CA ASN A 187 -33.69 36.45 -7.35
C ASN A 187 -34.23 37.69 -8.07
N LYS A 188 -33.66 38.06 -9.22
CA LYS A 188 -34.12 39.20 -10.04
C LYS A 188 -35.45 38.93 -10.75
N ASP A 189 -35.71 37.66 -11.08
CA ASP A 189 -36.95 37.23 -11.73
C ASP A 189 -38.13 37.05 -10.75
N LEU A 190 -37.87 37.13 -9.44
CA LEU A 190 -38.89 37.06 -8.37
C LEU A 190 -39.35 38.46 -7.88
N GLU A 191 -38.70 39.54 -8.33
CA GLU A 191 -39.00 40.94 -7.95
C GLU A 191 -39.77 41.72 -9.04
N ARG A 192 -40.42 41.04 -10.00
CA ARG A 192 -41.28 41.67 -11.02
C ARG A 192 -42.73 41.24 -10.92
#